data_AF-A0A0K0XCM2-F1
#
_entry.id   AF-A0A0K0XCM2-F1
#
_cell.length_a   1.000
_cell.length_b   1.000
_cell.length_c   1.000
_cell.angle_alpha   90.00
_cell.angle_beta   90.00
_cell.angle_gamma   90.00
#
_symmetry.space_group_name_H-M   'P 1'
#
loop_
_entity.id
_entity.type
_entity.pdbx_description
1 polymer ?
#
loop_
_entity_poly.entity_id
_entity_poly.type
_entity_poly.pdbx_seq_one_letter_code
_entity_poly.pdbx_strand_id
1 'polypeptide(L)'
;MDADELDGAASGGEKRLVIRINTNAKMSRGKAAAHAVHAALKLYGIEYDHPVIVIGGKPHEILEQTVHVRDAGRTELEPGTLTAGASWEWKPPDEPRDPQQ
;
A
#
# COMPACT_ATOMS: atom_id res chain seq x y z
N MET A 1 -22.65 -37.75 12.13
CA MET A 1 -21.61 -38.42 11.33
C MET A 1 -22.18 -38.48 9.92
N ASP A 2 -21.82 -37.61 8.97
CA ASP A 2 -20.69 -36.68 8.90
C ASP A 2 -21.07 -35.49 8.01
N ALA A 3 -20.57 -34.32 8.40
CA ALA A 3 -20.54 -33.11 7.60
C ALA A 3 -19.21 -33.08 6.82
N ASP A 4 -19.18 -32.26 5.76
CA ASP A 4 -17.99 -31.90 4.98
C ASP A 4 -17.38 -33.01 4.10
N GLU A 5 -17.90 -33.14 2.88
CA GLU A 5 -17.07 -33.46 1.72
C GLU A 5 -16.84 -32.16 0.93
N LEU A 6 -15.87 -31.39 1.42
CA LEU A 6 -15.13 -30.40 0.66
C LEU A 6 -14.17 -31.17 -0.26
N ASP A 7 -14.31 -31.02 -1.57
CA ASP A 7 -13.11 -30.83 -2.40
C ASP A 7 -13.48 -30.17 -3.74
N GLY A 8 -13.53 -28.84 -3.70
CA GLY A 8 -13.51 -28.03 -4.90
C GLY A 8 -12.16 -28.22 -5.57
N ALA A 9 -12.17 -28.82 -6.77
CA ALA A 9 -11.01 -28.99 -7.63
C ALA A 9 -10.19 -27.69 -7.71
N ALA A 10 -9.12 -27.62 -6.93
CA ALA A 10 -8.20 -26.51 -6.92
C ALA A 10 -7.44 -26.53 -8.24
N SER A 11 -7.79 -25.61 -9.14
CA SER A 11 -6.91 -25.22 -10.23
C SER A 11 -5.54 -24.86 -9.62
N GLY A 12 -4.49 -25.60 -9.98
CA GLY A 12 -3.13 -25.48 -9.43
C GLY A 12 -2.38 -24.19 -9.81
N GLY A 13 -3.05 -23.05 -9.79
CA GLY A 13 -2.46 -21.73 -9.96
C GLY A 13 -2.21 -21.05 -8.61
N GLU A 14 -1.02 -20.48 -8.43
CA GLU A 14 -0.71 -19.62 -7.28
C GLU A 14 -1.65 -18.40 -7.29
N LYS A 15 -2.39 -18.19 -6.19
CA LYS A 15 -3.28 -17.04 -6.05
C LYS A 15 -2.44 -15.77 -5.99
N ARG A 16 -2.52 -14.94 -7.04
CA ARG A 16 -1.83 -13.64 -7.12
C ARG A 16 -2.82 -12.48 -7.08
N LEU A 17 -2.42 -11.40 -6.43
CA LEU A 17 -3.14 -10.12 -6.46
C LEU A 17 -2.73 -9.33 -7.71
N VAL A 18 -3.70 -8.93 -8.54
CA VAL A 18 -3.47 -8.07 -9.71
C VAL A 18 -4.19 -6.74 -9.50
N ILE A 19 -3.43 -5.64 -9.50
CA ILE A 19 -3.98 -4.29 -9.37
C ILE A 19 -3.75 -3.56 -10.70
N ARG A 20 -4.83 -3.06 -11.31
CA ARG A 20 -4.76 -2.24 -12.53
C ARG A 20 -5.04 -0.78 -12.18
N ILE A 21 -4.18 0.11 -12.63
CA ILE A 21 -4.35 1.55 -12.48
C ILE A 21 -4.82 2.15 -13.80
N ASN A 22 -5.77 3.09 -13.74
CA ASN A 22 -6.25 3.80 -14.92
C ASN A 22 -5.20 4.81 -15.40
N THR A 23 -4.47 4.46 -16.46
CA THR A 23 -3.44 5.32 -17.06
C THR A 23 -4.01 6.48 -17.88
N ASN A 24 -5.30 6.47 -18.22
CA ASN A 24 -5.96 7.57 -18.95
C ASN A 24 -6.33 8.73 -18.03
N ALA A 25 -6.41 8.50 -16.71
CA ALA A 25 -6.64 9.55 -15.73
C ALA A 25 -5.33 10.29 -15.42
N LYS A 26 -5.40 11.63 -15.38
CA LYS A 26 -4.26 12.46 -15.00
C LYS A 26 -3.97 12.31 -13.50
N MET A 27 -3.01 11.43 -13.16
CA MET A 27 -2.57 11.19 -11.79
C MET A 27 -1.06 11.36 -11.67
N SER A 28 -0.60 11.90 -10.54
CA SER A 28 0.82 11.82 -10.17
C SER A 28 1.20 10.38 -9.83
N ARG A 29 2.50 10.06 -9.88
CA ARG A 29 3.02 8.74 -9.49
C ARG A 29 2.61 8.36 -8.06
N GLY A 30 2.68 9.31 -7.12
CA GLY A 30 2.22 9.11 -5.73
C GLY A 30 0.73 8.82 -5.64
N LYS A 31 -0.12 9.54 -6.38
CA LYS A 31 -1.58 9.25 -6.40
C LYS A 31 -1.91 7.89 -7.00
N ALA A 32 -1.24 7.51 -8.09
CA ALA A 32 -1.40 6.19 -8.68
C ALA A 32 -1.03 5.08 -7.68
N ALA A 33 0.08 5.24 -6.96
CA ALA A 33 0.50 4.30 -5.92
C ALA A 33 -0.46 4.26 -4.73
N ALA A 34 -0.95 5.42 -4.25
CA ALA A 34 -1.95 5.47 -3.19
C ALA A 34 -3.25 4.75 -3.59
N HIS A 35 -3.72 4.93 -4.83
CA HIS A 35 -4.88 4.18 -5.33
C HIS A 35 -4.62 2.68 -5.44
N ALA A 36 -3.39 2.25 -5.75
CA ALA A 36 -3.04 0.85 -5.72
C ALA A 36 -3.16 0.29 -4.29
N VAL A 37 -2.66 1.01 -3.29
CA VAL A 37 -2.80 0.64 -1.88
C VAL A 37 -4.27 0.58 -1.46
N HIS A 38 -5.07 1.59 -1.81
CA HIS A 38 -6.52 1.59 -1.54
C HIS A 38 -7.23 0.39 -2.16
N ALA A 39 -6.90 0.01 -3.39
CA ALA A 39 -7.47 -1.16 -4.05
C ALA A 39 -7.11 -2.45 -3.32
N ALA A 40 -5.85 -2.58 -2.86
CA ALA A 40 -5.40 -3.73 -2.08
C ALA A 40 -6.12 -3.83 -0.73
N LEU A 41 -6.13 -2.74 0.06
CA LEU A 41 -6.76 -2.71 1.39
C LEU A 41 -8.25 -3.05 1.31
N LYS A 42 -8.98 -2.45 0.34
CA LYS A 42 -10.39 -2.76 0.12
C LYS A 42 -10.63 -4.21 -0.28
N LEU A 43 -9.76 -4.80 -1.11
CA LEU A 43 -9.88 -6.21 -1.47
C LEU A 43 -9.67 -7.14 -0.26
N TYR A 44 -8.78 -6.77 0.65
CA TYR A 44 -8.55 -7.50 1.91
C TYR A 44 -9.60 -7.19 2.99
N GLY A 45 -10.57 -6.31 2.73
CA GLY A 45 -11.61 -5.92 3.71
C GLY A 45 -11.08 -5.06 4.86
N ILE A 46 -9.98 -4.34 4.65
CA ILE A 46 -9.40 -3.44 5.65
C ILE A 46 -10.02 -2.06 5.49
N GLU A 47 -10.85 -1.68 6.47
CA GLU A 47 -11.41 -0.34 6.60
C GLU A 47 -10.41 0.61 7.27
N TYR A 48 -10.34 1.86 6.80
CA TYR A 48 -9.46 2.89 7.36
C TYR A 48 -10.06 4.28 7.11
N ASP A 49 -9.99 5.14 8.13
CA ASP A 49 -10.53 6.50 8.08
C ASP A 49 -9.45 7.58 7.85
N HIS A 50 -8.18 7.18 7.92
CA HIS A 50 -7.05 8.09 7.78
C HIS A 50 -6.57 8.16 6.32
N PRO A 51 -6.09 9.33 5.86
CA PRO A 51 -5.57 9.47 4.50
C PRO A 51 -4.32 8.62 4.30
N VAL A 52 -4.26 7.88 3.19
CA VAL A 52 -3.04 7.18 2.74
C VAL A 52 -2.29 8.09 1.78
N ILE A 53 -1.06 8.45 2.13
CA ILE A 53 -0.20 9.31 1.34
C ILE A 53 1.01 8.49 0.88
N VAL A 54 1.27 8.48 -0.43
CA VAL A 54 2.45 7.81 -1.00
C VAL A 54 3.34 8.82 -1.66
N ILE A 55 4.57 8.93 -1.14
CA ILE A 55 5.62 9.83 -1.60
C ILE A 55 6.91 9.04 -1.81
N GLY A 56 7.81 9.58 -2.65
CA GLY A 56 9.15 9.02 -2.78
C GLY A 56 10.01 9.44 -1.60
N GLY A 57 10.87 8.54 -1.11
CA GLY A 57 11.84 8.80 -0.06
C GLY A 57 13.18 8.15 -0.39
N LYS A 58 14.26 8.72 0.16
CA LYS A 58 15.61 8.17 0.16
C LYS A 58 15.70 7.02 1.15
N PRO A 59 16.70 6.12 1.03
CA PRO A 59 16.81 4.96 1.92
C PRO A 59 16.84 5.29 3.41
N HIS A 60 17.52 6.38 3.83
CA HIS A 60 17.55 6.76 5.24
C HIS A 60 16.19 7.25 5.75
N GLU A 61 15.45 8.02 4.94
CA GLU A 61 14.09 8.48 5.26
C GLU A 61 13.15 7.29 5.44
N ILE A 62 13.30 6.24 4.60
CA ILE A 62 12.53 5.00 4.74
C ILE A 62 12.90 4.25 6.03
N LEU A 63 14.20 4.19 6.38
CA LEU A 63 14.67 3.49 7.58
C LEU A 63 14.19 4.14 8.88
N GLU A 64 13.90 5.44 8.87
CA GLU A 64 13.30 6.14 10.01
C GLU A 64 11.83 5.77 10.25
N GLN A 65 11.17 5.13 9.28
CA GLN A 65 9.78 4.70 9.39
C GLN A 65 9.64 3.40 10.21
N THR A 66 8.42 3.13 10.66
CA THR A 66 8.12 2.02 11.58
C THR A 66 8.11 0.66 10.88
N VAL A 67 7.64 0.61 9.63
CA VAL A 67 7.57 -0.61 8.82
C VAL A 67 8.50 -0.46 7.63
N HIS A 68 9.19 -1.55 7.27
CA HIS A 68 10.05 -1.61 6.09
C HIS A 68 9.67 -2.80 5.20
N VAL A 69 9.62 -2.55 3.90
CA VAL A 69 9.45 -3.58 2.87
C VAL A 69 10.78 -3.74 2.17
N ARG A 70 11.19 -5.01 2.03
CA ARG A 70 12.33 -5.42 1.22
C ARG A 70 11.87 -6.33 0.11
N ASP A 71 12.43 -6.18 -1.07
CA ASP A 71 12.08 -7.04 -2.19
C ASP A 71 12.54 -8.48 -1.92
N ALA A 72 11.64 -9.44 -2.15
CA ALA A 72 11.93 -10.85 -1.98
C ALA A 72 12.74 -11.45 -3.16
N GLY A 73 13.09 -10.65 -4.17
CA GLY A 73 13.75 -11.09 -5.40
C GLY A 73 12.80 -11.62 -6.46
N ARG A 74 11.50 -11.25 -6.39
CA ARG A 74 10.49 -11.64 -7.41
C ARG A 74 10.28 -10.55 -8.47
N THR A 75 11.17 -9.56 -8.50
CA THR A 75 11.15 -8.39 -9.39
C THR A 75 12.53 -8.18 -10.01
N GLU A 76 12.71 -7.08 -10.73
CA GLU A 76 13.97 -6.61 -11.29
C GLU A 76 15.01 -6.13 -10.26
N LEU A 77 14.67 -6.11 -8.97
CA LEU A 77 15.56 -5.66 -7.91
C LEU A 77 16.33 -6.82 -7.27
N GLU A 78 17.54 -6.53 -6.80
CA GLU A 78 18.33 -7.48 -6.02
C GLU A 78 17.57 -7.88 -4.75
N PRO A 79 17.53 -9.18 -4.40
CA PRO A 79 16.87 -9.64 -3.17
C PRO A 79 17.38 -8.89 -1.93
N GLY A 80 16.45 -8.44 -1.08
CA GLY A 80 16.76 -7.69 0.15
C GLY A 80 16.86 -6.17 -0.03
N THR A 81 16.73 -5.66 -1.26
CA THR A 81 16.68 -4.21 -1.54
C THR A 81 15.55 -3.55 -0.74
N LEU A 82 15.87 -2.46 -0.03
CA LEU A 82 14.87 -1.65 0.68
C LEU A 82 14.04 -0.85 -0.33
N THR A 83 12.73 -1.10 -0.38
CA THR A 83 11.85 -0.55 -1.43
C THR A 83 10.81 0.43 -0.91
N ALA A 84 10.28 0.21 0.29
CA ALA A 84 9.27 1.08 0.87
C ALA A 84 9.31 1.02 2.39
N GLY A 85 8.71 2.02 3.02
CA GLY A 85 8.36 1.97 4.43
C GLY A 85 7.06 2.69 4.70
N ALA A 86 6.59 2.58 5.94
CA ALA A 86 5.39 3.26 6.40
C ALA A 86 5.51 3.61 7.88
N SER A 87 5.04 4.79 8.24
CA SER A 87 4.88 5.28 9.60
C SER A 87 3.63 6.14 9.68
N TRP A 88 3.15 6.36 10.90
CA TRP A 88 2.15 7.39 11.16
C TRP A 88 2.83 8.76 11.15
N GLU A 89 2.33 9.66 10.31
CA GLU A 89 2.70 11.07 10.36
C GLU A 89 1.57 11.88 10.97
N TRP A 90 1.88 12.63 12.02
CA TRP A 90 0.94 13.55 12.63
C TRP A 90 1.11 14.91 11.96
N LYS A 91 0.09 15.35 11.22
CA LYS A 91 0.02 16.76 10.86
C LYS A 91 -0.20 17.53 12.18
N PRO A 92 0.66 18.50 12.54
CA PRO A 92 0.33 19.38 13.66
C PRO A 92 -1.03 20.05 13.37
N PRO A 93 -1.86 20.29 14.39
CA PRO A 93 -3.11 21.01 14.19
C PRO A 93 -2.80 22.31 13.46
N ASP A 94 -3.60 22.63 12.43
CA ASP A 94 -3.47 23.94 11.77
C ASP A 94 -3.57 25.00 12.88
N GLU A 95 -2.52 25.82 13.01
CA GLU A 95 -2.57 26.99 13.88
C GLU A 95 -3.83 27.77 13.48
N PRO A 96 -4.71 28.14 14.43
CA PRO A 96 -5.94 28.84 14.07
C PRO A 96 -5.55 30.07 13.26
N ARG A 97 -5.94 30.07 11.97
CA ARG A 97 -5.83 31.26 11.13
C ARG A 97 -6.61 32.34 11.85
N ASP A 98 -5.88 33.33 12.37
CA ASP A 98 -6.46 34.50 12.99
C ASP A 98 -7.45 35.11 11.98
N PRO A 99 -8.76 35.19 12.29
CA PRO A 99 -9.76 35.69 11.34
C PRO A 99 -9.66 37.20 11.04
N GLN A 100 -8.52 37.84 11.33
CA GLN A 100 -8.22 39.24 11.03
C GLN A 100 -6.79 39.42 10.49
N GLN A 101 -6.56 39.12 9.21
CA GLN A 101 -5.61 39.85 8.35
C GLN A 101 -6.10 39.86 6.90
#